data_AF-A0A6M5YFM0-F1
#
_entry.id   AF-A0A6M5YFM0-F1
#
_cell.length_a   1.000
_cell.length_b   1.000
_cell.length_c   1.000
_cell.angle_alpha   90.00
_cell.angle_beta   90.00
_cell.angle_gamma   90.00
#
_symmetry.space_group_name_H-M   'P 1'
#
loop_
_entity.id
_entity.type
_entity.pdbx_description
1 polymer ?
#
loop_
_entity_poly.entity_id
_entity_poly.type
_entity_poly.pdbx_seq_one_letter_code
_entity_poly.pdbx_strand_id
1 'polypeptide(L)'
;MSPRRRSLLVLLVGGLVLAFAADAVVRRPVFTFPRDFLEYWAAGRVNLRGGDPYHPDELQIEQERADPSRTEVVMMWNPPPALAVYMPLGAVPVRWATLVWAGLQLAAVFGACHLLGRTFGRCGPPAPHADRSHVPHRWFAAVAVSFVGTWWLLVFGQNTGFMLLGLAGFFHFTTKDRPRTAGAFAALTALKPHLLAVFGVLLVAGAITRRGRVALATGAAVIAGALGAALAANPAVVSQFVEAARHPAPGAPALSGWVLPAPAYWLRVWLAPDRFWVQFVPCGLACAAFLAYRLWRGDRWDWAREAPLVVTVSVLTTPYGGWIFDLTLLLVPVVAAAARFVDTNRAGAATAFVAGQAAVTAATFAWSGELQAYWWVAPTALVMCLPALGSTPGTPSGDRS
;
A
#
# COMPACT_ATOMS: atom_id res chain seq x y z
N MET A 1 -4.77 -42.70 16.28
CA MET A 1 -4.05 -41.40 16.25
C MET A 1 -4.85 -40.35 16.98
N SER A 2 -4.23 -39.54 17.85
CA SER A 2 -4.91 -38.41 18.50
C SER A 2 -5.28 -37.31 17.50
N PRO A 3 -6.31 -36.48 17.78
CA PRO A 3 -6.71 -35.36 16.92
C PRO A 3 -5.53 -34.44 16.55
N ARG A 4 -4.64 -34.14 17.52
CA ARG A 4 -3.42 -33.35 17.28
C ARG A 4 -2.48 -33.99 16.26
N ARG A 5 -2.27 -35.31 16.34
CA ARG A 5 -1.43 -36.04 15.37
C ARG A 5 -2.06 -36.09 13.97
N ARG A 6 -3.40 -36.15 13.88
CA ARG A 6 -4.12 -36.06 12.59
C ARG A 6 -4.00 -34.66 11.99
N SER A 7 -4.21 -33.60 12.78
CA SER A 7 -4.02 -32.23 12.31
C SER A 7 -2.58 -31.97 11.87
N LEU A 8 -1.59 -32.46 12.62
CA LEU A 8 -0.19 -32.35 12.24
C LEU A 8 0.10 -33.09 10.92
N LEU A 9 -0.42 -34.32 10.76
CA LEU A 9 -0.26 -35.08 9.53
C LEU A 9 -0.91 -34.38 8.34
N VAL A 10 -2.13 -33.85 8.50
CA VAL A 10 -2.82 -33.09 7.44
C VAL A 10 -2.04 -31.84 7.06
N LEU A 11 -1.48 -31.11 8.03
CA LEU A 11 -0.65 -29.93 7.75
C LEU A 11 0.66 -30.30 7.05
N LEU A 12 1.31 -31.39 7.46
CA LEU A 12 2.56 -31.85 6.85
C LEU A 12 2.33 -32.37 5.42
N VAL A 13 1.35 -33.26 5.23
CA VAL A 13 1.03 -33.82 3.92
C VAL A 13 0.47 -32.75 2.99
N GLY A 14 -0.47 -31.93 3.48
CA GLY A 14 -1.01 -30.80 2.71
C GLY A 14 0.07 -29.79 2.37
N GLY A 15 0.97 -29.47 3.31
CA GLY A 15 2.12 -28.60 3.08
C GLY A 15 3.09 -29.15 2.04
N LEU A 16 3.37 -30.46 2.08
CA LEU A 16 4.21 -31.15 1.11
C LEU A 16 3.58 -31.15 -0.29
N VAL A 17 2.29 -31.46 -0.39
CA VAL A 17 1.54 -31.42 -1.66
C VAL A 17 1.53 -30.01 -2.24
N LEU A 18 1.28 -28.99 -1.41
CA LEU A 18 1.35 -27.59 -1.83
C LEU A 18 2.76 -27.19 -2.26
N ALA A 19 3.79 -27.61 -1.54
CA ALA A 19 5.18 -27.34 -1.92
C ALA A 19 5.54 -28.00 -3.25
N PHE A 20 5.12 -29.26 -3.47
CA PHE A 20 5.33 -29.96 -4.73
C PHE A 20 4.57 -29.30 -5.90
N ALA A 21 3.32 -28.92 -5.69
CA ALA A 21 2.54 -28.21 -6.71
C ALA A 21 3.13 -26.82 -7.02
N ALA A 22 3.54 -26.07 -5.99
CA ALA A 22 4.21 -24.79 -6.13
C ALA A 22 5.52 -24.93 -6.89
N ASP A 23 6.32 -25.93 -6.56
CA ASP A 23 7.58 -26.24 -7.24
C ASP A 23 7.36 -26.59 -8.72
N ALA A 24 6.34 -27.39 -9.02
CA ALA A 24 5.97 -27.72 -10.40
C ALA A 24 5.55 -26.49 -11.20
N VAL A 25 4.88 -25.50 -10.58
CA VAL A 25 4.51 -24.23 -11.22
C VAL A 25 5.74 -23.35 -11.42
N VAL A 26 6.53 -23.17 -10.36
CA VAL A 26 7.71 -22.31 -10.33
C VAL A 26 8.76 -22.76 -11.32
N ARG A 27 8.86 -24.06 -11.64
CA ARG A 27 9.80 -24.55 -12.66
C ARG A 27 9.35 -24.29 -14.11
N ARG A 28 8.07 -24.01 -14.38
CA ARG A 28 7.56 -23.87 -15.76
C ARG A 28 8.20 -22.67 -16.48
N PRO A 29 8.59 -22.79 -17.76
CA PRO A 29 9.17 -21.66 -18.51
C PRO A 29 8.25 -20.43 -18.59
N VAL A 30 6.93 -20.63 -18.57
CA VAL A 30 5.92 -19.55 -18.59
C VAL A 30 5.84 -18.76 -17.28
N PHE A 31 6.46 -19.24 -16.20
CA PHE A 31 6.50 -18.50 -14.94
C PHE A 31 7.44 -17.31 -15.09
N THR A 32 6.85 -16.13 -15.29
CA THR A 32 7.53 -14.85 -15.45
C THR A 32 7.61 -14.09 -14.14
N PHE A 33 8.54 -13.14 -14.07
CA PHE A 33 8.69 -12.26 -12.93
C PHE A 33 7.78 -11.03 -13.09
N PRO A 34 7.17 -10.54 -12.01
CA PRO A 34 6.57 -9.22 -12.01
C PRO A 34 7.62 -8.18 -12.37
N ARG A 35 7.20 -7.14 -13.10
CA ARG A 35 8.13 -6.19 -13.76
C ARG A 35 9.14 -5.60 -12.79
N ASP A 36 8.72 -5.11 -11.64
CA ASP A 36 9.60 -4.43 -10.68
C ASP A 36 9.97 -5.32 -9.50
N PHE A 37 9.54 -6.58 -9.42
CA PHE A 37 9.89 -7.40 -8.26
C PHE A 37 11.41 -7.62 -8.13
N LEU A 38 12.10 -7.73 -9.27
CA LEU A 38 13.52 -8.05 -9.29
C LEU A 38 14.40 -6.96 -8.66
N GLU A 39 13.99 -5.67 -8.65
CA GLU A 39 14.77 -4.64 -7.95
C GLU A 39 14.85 -4.92 -6.44
N TYR A 40 13.73 -5.34 -5.82
CA TYR A 40 13.70 -5.68 -4.39
C TYR A 40 14.53 -6.93 -4.09
N TRP A 41 14.36 -7.97 -4.90
CA TRP A 41 15.08 -9.22 -4.72
C TRP A 41 16.60 -9.06 -4.93
N ALA A 42 17.01 -8.30 -5.95
CA ALA A 42 18.40 -8.00 -6.24
C ALA A 42 19.02 -7.16 -5.11
N ALA A 43 18.36 -6.06 -4.71
CA ALA A 43 18.83 -5.20 -3.64
C ALA A 43 18.96 -5.96 -2.31
N GLY A 44 17.98 -6.81 -1.97
CA GLY A 44 18.06 -7.68 -0.79
C GLY A 44 19.27 -8.61 -0.83
N ARG A 45 19.57 -9.21 -1.98
CA ARG A 45 20.72 -10.12 -2.16
C ARG A 45 22.05 -9.39 -2.11
N VAL A 46 22.14 -8.23 -2.75
CA VAL A 46 23.33 -7.39 -2.75
C VAL A 46 23.65 -6.92 -1.32
N ASN A 47 22.64 -6.46 -0.58
CA ASN A 47 22.85 -6.02 0.81
C ASN A 47 23.28 -7.19 1.72
N LEU A 48 22.72 -8.39 1.54
CA LEU A 48 23.08 -9.57 2.33
C LEU A 48 24.56 -9.97 2.21
N ARG A 49 25.19 -9.69 1.07
CA ARG A 49 26.62 -9.95 0.85
C ARG A 49 27.52 -8.75 1.15
N GLY A 50 26.96 -7.66 1.70
CA GLY A 50 27.69 -6.44 2.02
C GLY A 50 28.00 -5.52 0.82
N GLY A 51 27.39 -5.77 -0.35
CA GLY A 51 27.52 -4.91 -1.53
C GLY A 51 26.58 -3.69 -1.48
N ASP A 52 26.66 -2.81 -2.47
CA ASP A 52 25.83 -1.60 -2.57
C ASP A 52 24.47 -1.89 -3.25
N PRO A 53 23.36 -1.97 -2.49
CA PRO A 53 22.04 -2.27 -3.06
C PRO A 53 21.43 -1.07 -3.80
N TYR A 54 22.13 0.05 -3.89
CA TYR A 54 21.73 1.27 -4.59
C TYR A 54 22.64 1.61 -5.76
N HIS A 55 23.63 0.77 -6.08
CA HIS A 55 24.49 0.94 -7.25
C HIS A 55 23.92 0.18 -8.47
N PRO A 56 23.77 0.83 -9.65
CA PRO A 56 23.14 0.21 -10.81
C PRO A 56 23.88 -1.06 -11.27
N ASP A 57 25.21 -1.06 -11.35
CA ASP A 57 25.98 -2.22 -11.81
C ASP A 57 25.76 -3.48 -10.95
N GLU A 58 25.71 -3.33 -9.62
CA GLU A 58 25.48 -4.47 -8.72
C GLU A 58 24.07 -5.02 -8.86
N LEU A 59 23.07 -4.14 -9.00
CA LEU A 59 21.69 -4.53 -9.22
C LEU A 59 21.52 -5.19 -10.59
N GLN A 60 22.15 -4.65 -11.63
CA GLN A 60 22.06 -5.17 -13.00
C GLN A 60 22.58 -6.61 -13.08
N ILE A 61 23.73 -6.89 -12.46
CA ILE A 61 24.31 -8.25 -12.42
C ILE A 61 23.29 -9.26 -11.86
N GLU A 62 22.63 -8.94 -10.76
CA GLU A 62 21.65 -9.84 -10.16
C GLU A 62 20.36 -9.94 -10.99
N GLN A 63 19.89 -8.82 -11.56
CA GLN A 63 18.68 -8.82 -12.40
C GLN A 63 18.86 -9.61 -13.70
N GLU A 64 20.00 -9.47 -14.39
CA GLU A 64 20.31 -10.21 -15.62
C GLU A 64 20.51 -11.72 -15.34
N ARG A 65 21.07 -12.07 -14.18
CA ARG A 65 21.15 -13.48 -13.74
C ARG A 65 19.77 -14.11 -13.57
N ALA A 66 18.80 -13.33 -13.11
CA ALA A 66 17.42 -13.80 -12.94
C ALA A 66 16.64 -13.81 -14.27
N ASP A 67 16.81 -12.76 -15.07
CA ASP A 67 16.16 -12.57 -16.37
C ASP A 67 17.18 -12.05 -17.40
N PRO A 68 17.80 -12.94 -18.20
CA PRO A 68 18.80 -12.56 -19.19
C PRO A 68 18.27 -11.67 -20.32
N SER A 69 16.94 -11.54 -20.47
CA SER A 69 16.34 -10.68 -21.49
C SER A 69 16.29 -9.21 -21.08
N ARG A 70 16.64 -8.91 -19.83
CA ARG A 70 16.55 -7.58 -19.26
C ARG A 70 17.71 -6.69 -19.72
N THR A 71 17.39 -5.58 -20.36
CA THR A 71 18.37 -4.62 -20.90
C THR A 71 18.53 -3.37 -20.05
N GLU A 72 17.64 -3.14 -19.07
CA GLU A 72 17.63 -1.97 -18.21
C GLU A 72 17.54 -2.37 -16.74
N VAL A 73 18.36 -1.73 -15.92
CA VAL A 73 18.34 -1.90 -14.47
C VAL A 73 17.20 -1.10 -13.85
N VAL A 74 16.39 -1.77 -13.04
CA VAL A 74 15.39 -1.08 -12.21
C VAL A 74 15.99 -0.86 -10.83
N MET A 75 15.94 0.38 -10.36
CA MET A 75 16.63 0.82 -9.13
C MET A 75 15.69 0.81 -7.93
N MET A 76 16.07 0.10 -6.87
CA MET A 76 15.34 0.11 -5.61
C MET A 76 15.52 1.46 -4.87
N TRP A 77 14.64 2.44 -5.11
CA TRP A 77 14.70 3.75 -4.46
C TRP A 77 14.09 3.79 -3.04
N ASN A 78 13.81 2.64 -2.42
CA ASN A 78 13.28 2.58 -1.05
C ASN A 78 14.36 2.92 -0.01
N PRO A 79 13.98 3.50 1.14
CA PRO A 79 14.94 3.79 2.21
C PRO A 79 15.49 2.50 2.85
N PRO A 80 16.69 2.54 3.47
CA PRO A 80 17.36 1.34 3.99
C PRO A 80 16.56 0.42 4.92
N PRO A 81 15.65 0.90 5.80
CA PRO A 81 14.82 0.01 6.61
C PRO A 81 13.97 -0.97 5.78
N ALA A 82 13.64 -0.64 4.52
CA ALA A 82 12.89 -1.53 3.63
C ALA A 82 13.66 -2.84 3.31
N LEU A 83 15.00 -2.81 3.35
CA LEU A 83 15.83 -3.99 3.11
C LEU A 83 15.59 -5.10 4.13
N ALA A 84 15.08 -4.80 5.33
CA ALA A 84 14.67 -5.83 6.28
C ALA A 84 13.56 -6.75 5.73
N VAL A 85 12.73 -6.25 4.80
CA VAL A 85 11.71 -7.03 4.10
C VAL A 85 12.32 -7.76 2.91
N TYR A 86 13.28 -7.14 2.21
CA TYR A 86 13.80 -7.65 0.95
C TYR A 86 14.93 -8.66 1.11
N MET A 87 15.79 -8.51 2.11
CA MET A 87 16.90 -9.43 2.37
C MET A 87 16.43 -10.89 2.54
N PRO A 88 15.38 -11.21 3.34
CA PRO A 88 14.86 -12.58 3.41
C PRO A 88 14.50 -13.17 2.04
N LEU A 89 14.00 -12.34 1.11
CA LEU A 89 13.67 -12.77 -0.26
C LEU A 89 14.93 -12.92 -1.10
N GLY A 90 15.91 -12.03 -0.91
CA GLY A 90 17.24 -12.10 -1.50
C GLY A 90 18.06 -13.31 -1.04
N ALA A 91 17.69 -13.98 0.05
CA ALA A 91 18.34 -15.23 0.46
C ALA A 91 17.83 -16.46 -0.32
N VAL A 92 16.70 -16.33 -1.02
CA VAL A 92 15.99 -17.46 -1.66
C VAL A 92 16.10 -17.36 -3.20
N PRO A 93 16.08 -18.48 -3.95
CA PRO A 93 16.05 -18.45 -5.41
C PRO A 93 14.91 -17.58 -5.95
N VAL A 94 15.19 -16.78 -6.99
CA VAL A 94 14.28 -15.73 -7.48
C VAL A 94 12.85 -16.20 -7.73
N ARG A 95 12.68 -17.36 -8.36
CA ARG A 95 11.36 -17.86 -8.75
C ARG A 95 10.49 -18.19 -7.53
N TRP A 96 11.11 -18.74 -6.48
CA TRP A 96 10.44 -18.96 -5.19
C TRP A 96 10.17 -17.65 -4.46
N ALA A 97 11.13 -16.74 -4.47
CA ALA A 97 10.97 -15.42 -3.89
C ALA A 97 9.80 -14.67 -4.56
N THR A 98 9.63 -14.79 -5.87
CA THR A 98 8.50 -14.23 -6.63
C THR A 98 7.16 -14.79 -6.17
N LEU A 99 7.06 -16.12 -6.03
CA LEU A 99 5.82 -16.75 -5.55
C LEU A 99 5.47 -16.30 -4.13
N VAL A 100 6.46 -16.31 -3.23
CA VAL A 100 6.31 -15.86 -1.85
C VAL A 100 5.89 -14.40 -1.82
N TRP A 101 6.54 -13.54 -2.62
CA TRP A 101 6.24 -12.12 -2.71
C TRP A 101 4.81 -11.86 -3.17
N ALA A 102 4.39 -12.45 -4.29
CA ALA A 102 3.03 -12.32 -4.79
C ALA A 102 2.00 -12.78 -3.75
N GLY A 103 2.25 -13.91 -3.08
CA GLY A 103 1.41 -14.43 -2.00
C GLY A 103 1.32 -13.48 -0.80
N LEU A 104 2.45 -12.92 -0.35
CA LEU A 104 2.51 -11.96 0.75
C LEU A 104 1.77 -10.65 0.41
N GLN A 105 1.96 -10.12 -0.80
CA GLN A 105 1.27 -8.91 -1.25
C GLN A 105 -0.24 -9.12 -1.32
N LEU A 106 -0.69 -10.25 -1.86
CA LEU A 106 -2.10 -10.59 -1.92
C LEU A 106 -2.70 -10.80 -0.52
N ALA A 107 -2.00 -11.52 0.35
CA ALA A 107 -2.41 -11.70 1.75
C ALA A 107 -2.49 -10.37 2.49
N ALA A 108 -1.56 -9.44 2.24
CA ALA A 108 -1.57 -8.11 2.83
C ALA A 108 -2.79 -7.30 2.36
N VAL A 109 -3.14 -7.34 1.07
CA VAL A 109 -4.33 -6.68 0.52
C VAL A 109 -5.62 -7.25 1.15
N PHE A 110 -5.80 -8.58 1.16
CA PHE A 110 -6.99 -9.20 1.75
C PHE A 110 -7.08 -8.95 3.26
N GLY A 111 -5.95 -9.08 3.98
CA GLY A 111 -5.86 -8.77 5.40
C GLY A 111 -6.22 -7.31 5.68
N ALA A 112 -5.75 -6.38 4.84
CA ALA A 112 -6.09 -4.98 4.96
C ALA A 112 -7.58 -4.71 4.72
N CYS A 113 -8.16 -5.23 3.63
CA CYS A 113 -9.59 -5.09 3.34
C CYS A 113 -10.45 -5.67 4.46
N HIS A 114 -10.04 -6.80 5.05
CA HIS A 114 -10.69 -7.36 6.24
C HIS A 114 -10.65 -6.40 7.44
N LEU A 115 -9.47 -5.88 7.79
CA LEU A 115 -9.29 -4.96 8.91
C LEU A 115 -10.05 -3.63 8.71
N LEU A 116 -10.01 -3.08 7.49
CA LEU A 116 -10.74 -1.88 7.08
C LEU A 116 -12.25 -2.12 7.16
N GLY A 117 -12.74 -3.25 6.64
CA GLY A 117 -14.15 -3.61 6.71
C GLY A 117 -14.67 -3.68 8.15
N ARG A 118 -13.87 -4.24 9.07
CA ARG A 118 -14.18 -4.25 10.52
C ARG A 118 -14.10 -2.89 11.19
N THR A 119 -13.37 -1.95 10.59
CA THR A 119 -13.21 -0.58 11.08
C THR A 119 -14.40 0.26 10.61
N PHE A 120 -14.69 0.27 9.31
CA PHE A 120 -15.74 1.10 8.73
C PHE A 120 -17.16 0.56 8.93
N GLY A 121 -17.37 -0.76 8.91
CA GLY A 121 -18.69 -1.37 9.21
C GLY A 121 -19.16 -1.19 10.66
N ARG A 122 -18.39 -0.47 11.50
CA ARG A 122 -18.78 -0.08 12.85
C ARG A 122 -19.08 1.42 13.00
N CYS A 123 -18.81 2.22 11.96
CA CYS A 123 -18.85 3.69 12.02
C CYS A 123 -20.10 4.30 11.35
N GLY A 124 -21.05 3.48 10.87
CA GLY A 124 -22.35 3.96 10.36
C GLY A 124 -23.32 4.36 11.49
N PRO A 125 -24.22 5.33 11.26
CA PRO A 125 -25.32 5.60 12.18
C PRO A 125 -26.18 4.34 12.34
N PRO A 126 -26.63 4.00 13.57
CA PRO A 126 -27.44 2.80 13.79
C PRO A 126 -28.75 2.92 13.00
N ALA A 127 -28.98 2.00 12.05
CA ALA A 127 -30.30 1.87 11.44
C ALA A 127 -31.28 1.36 12.49
N PRO A 128 -32.52 1.89 12.58
CA PRO A 128 -33.40 1.66 13.74
C PRO A 128 -33.80 0.19 14.00
N HIS A 129 -33.54 -0.75 13.09
CA HIS A 129 -33.91 -2.17 13.23
C HIS A 129 -32.85 -3.11 12.65
N ALA A 130 -31.64 -2.62 12.35
CA ALA A 130 -30.57 -3.48 11.86
C ALA A 130 -29.88 -4.12 13.07
N ASP A 131 -30.10 -5.43 13.26
CA ASP A 131 -29.11 -6.27 13.92
C ASP A 131 -27.74 -5.89 13.31
N ARG A 132 -26.70 -5.69 14.16
CA ARG A 132 -25.34 -5.32 13.73
C ARG A 132 -24.67 -6.51 13.04
N SER A 133 -25.36 -7.05 12.04
CA SER A 133 -24.99 -8.20 11.25
C SER A 133 -23.67 -7.87 10.59
N HIS A 134 -22.70 -8.72 10.88
CA HIS A 134 -21.37 -8.64 10.32
C HIS A 134 -21.46 -8.52 8.80
N VAL A 135 -20.98 -7.40 8.23
CA VAL A 135 -20.83 -7.27 6.77
C VAL A 135 -20.13 -8.55 6.26
N PRO A 136 -20.79 -9.34 5.37
CA PRO A 136 -20.27 -10.63 4.98
C PRO A 136 -18.86 -10.50 4.40
N HIS A 137 -17.91 -11.28 4.92
CA HIS A 137 -16.49 -11.28 4.52
C HIS A 137 -16.27 -11.30 2.99
N ARG A 138 -17.20 -11.93 2.25
CA ARG A 138 -17.22 -12.00 0.79
C ARG A 138 -17.19 -10.63 0.09
N TRP A 139 -17.78 -9.58 0.66
CA TRP A 139 -17.81 -8.26 0.03
C TRP A 139 -16.43 -7.61 0.00
N PHE A 140 -15.67 -7.72 1.09
CA PHE A 140 -14.32 -7.13 1.14
C PHE A 140 -13.32 -7.89 0.27
N ALA A 141 -13.52 -9.20 0.08
CA ALA A 141 -12.77 -9.97 -0.90
C ALA A 141 -13.13 -9.55 -2.34
N ALA A 142 -14.43 -9.38 -2.63
CA ALA A 142 -14.88 -8.92 -3.94
C ALA A 142 -14.34 -7.52 -4.29
N VAL A 143 -14.33 -6.59 -3.33
CA VAL A 143 -13.73 -5.26 -3.50
C VAL A 143 -12.22 -5.34 -3.73
N ALA A 144 -11.50 -6.17 -2.97
CA ALA A 144 -10.07 -6.35 -3.17
C ALA A 144 -9.74 -6.84 -4.60
N VAL A 145 -10.51 -7.81 -5.09
CA VAL A 145 -10.31 -8.41 -6.42
C VAL A 145 -10.83 -7.52 -7.54
N SER A 146 -11.87 -6.70 -7.33
CA SER A 146 -12.37 -5.82 -8.38
C SER A 146 -11.51 -4.58 -8.60
N PHE A 147 -10.66 -4.23 -7.64
CA PHE A 147 -9.93 -2.98 -7.64
C PHE A 147 -8.61 -3.03 -8.42
N VAL A 148 -8.40 -2.01 -9.24
CA VAL A 148 -7.28 -1.90 -10.20
C VAL A 148 -5.91 -1.95 -9.54
N GLY A 149 -5.76 -1.27 -8.40
CA GLY A 149 -4.49 -1.23 -7.67
C GLY A 149 -3.99 -2.63 -7.29
N THR A 150 -4.90 -3.54 -6.89
CA THR A 150 -4.55 -4.92 -6.51
C THR A 150 -3.87 -5.67 -7.65
N TRP A 151 -4.37 -5.53 -8.87
CA TRP A 151 -3.83 -6.24 -10.02
C TRP A 151 -2.52 -5.64 -10.50
N TRP A 152 -2.44 -4.32 -10.62
CA TRP A 152 -1.21 -3.65 -11.02
C TRP A 152 -0.09 -3.81 -9.98
N LEU A 153 -0.44 -3.87 -8.69
CA LEU A 153 0.48 -4.27 -7.62
C LEU A 153 1.13 -5.63 -7.90
N LEU A 154 0.34 -6.63 -8.30
CA LEU A 154 0.83 -7.98 -8.57
C LEU A 154 1.62 -8.05 -9.89
N VAL A 155 1.15 -7.38 -10.94
CA VAL A 155 1.81 -7.35 -12.26
C VAL A 155 3.19 -6.70 -12.17
N PHE A 156 3.31 -5.62 -11.40
CA PHE A 156 4.59 -4.95 -11.18
C PHE A 156 5.36 -5.55 -10.01
N GLY A 157 4.74 -6.32 -9.14
CA GLY A 157 5.40 -6.89 -7.96
C GLY A 157 5.85 -5.82 -6.99
N GLN A 158 5.04 -4.78 -6.83
CA GLN A 158 5.33 -3.63 -5.98
C GLN A 158 5.07 -3.95 -4.50
N ASN A 159 5.56 -3.12 -3.57
CA ASN A 159 5.46 -3.35 -2.12
C ASN A 159 4.23 -2.72 -1.44
N THR A 160 3.38 -2.02 -2.21
CA THR A 160 2.28 -1.19 -1.69
C THR A 160 1.20 -1.96 -0.91
N GLY A 161 1.06 -3.28 -1.11
CA GLY A 161 0.20 -4.15 -0.30
C GLY A 161 0.53 -4.11 1.20
N PHE A 162 1.82 -4.09 1.57
CA PHE A 162 2.24 -3.95 2.98
C PHE A 162 1.90 -2.58 3.54
N MET A 163 2.01 -1.52 2.74
CA MET A 163 1.63 -0.17 3.17
C MET A 163 0.13 -0.09 3.44
N LEU A 164 -0.70 -0.69 2.58
CA LEU A 164 -2.14 -0.79 2.78
C LEU A 164 -2.47 -1.57 4.07
N LEU A 165 -1.79 -2.69 4.32
CA LEU A 165 -1.91 -3.43 5.58
C LEU A 165 -1.48 -2.59 6.78
N GLY A 166 -0.43 -1.78 6.66
CA GLY A 166 0.02 -0.84 7.67
C GLY A 166 -1.04 0.20 8.03
N LEU A 167 -1.66 0.83 7.02
CA LEU A 167 -2.78 1.76 7.22
C LEU A 167 -3.97 1.06 7.89
N ALA A 168 -4.39 -0.08 7.34
CA ALA A 168 -5.54 -0.83 7.84
C ALA A 168 -5.36 -1.28 9.29
N GLY A 169 -4.17 -1.81 9.62
CA GLY A 169 -3.80 -2.20 10.97
C GLY A 169 -3.75 -1.00 11.92
N PHE A 170 -3.13 0.11 11.50
CA PHE A 170 -3.10 1.33 12.31
C PHE A 170 -4.51 1.83 12.64
N PHE A 171 -5.40 1.95 11.65
CA PHE A 171 -6.78 2.40 11.88
C PHE A 171 -7.53 1.41 12.77
N HIS A 172 -7.47 0.11 12.47
CA HIS A 172 -8.15 -0.92 13.24
C HIS A 172 -7.73 -0.93 14.71
N PHE A 173 -6.42 -0.97 14.99
CA PHE A 173 -5.92 -1.07 16.35
C PHE A 173 -6.04 0.24 17.13
N THR A 174 -6.12 1.38 16.44
CA THR A 174 -6.48 2.66 17.07
C THR A 174 -7.92 2.63 17.59
N THR A 175 -8.88 2.08 16.83
CA THR A 175 -10.27 1.90 17.33
C THR A 175 -10.38 0.90 18.48
N LYS A 176 -9.34 0.09 18.71
CA LYS A 176 -9.26 -0.91 19.79
C LYS A 176 -8.44 -0.45 20.99
N ASP A 177 -8.02 0.81 21.00
CA ASP A 177 -7.14 1.38 22.03
C ASP A 177 -5.85 0.55 22.25
N ARG A 178 -5.27 0.05 21.15
CA ARG A 178 -4.01 -0.70 21.14
C ARG A 178 -2.90 0.09 20.46
N PRO A 179 -2.40 1.18 21.07
CA PRO A 179 -1.47 2.11 20.42
C PRO A 179 -0.15 1.46 20.01
N ARG A 180 0.38 0.50 20.77
CA ARG A 180 1.62 -0.22 20.42
C ARG A 180 1.47 -0.97 19.10
N THR A 181 0.41 -1.78 18.99
CA THR A 181 0.13 -2.54 17.77
C THR A 181 -0.18 -1.61 16.60
N ALA A 182 -0.97 -0.55 16.82
CA ALA A 182 -1.22 0.45 15.79
C ALA A 182 0.09 1.06 15.25
N GLY A 183 0.99 1.47 16.15
CA GLY A 183 2.32 1.98 15.80
C GLY A 183 3.17 0.99 15.00
N ALA A 184 3.19 -0.28 15.40
CA ALA A 184 3.91 -1.34 14.68
C ALA A 184 3.39 -1.52 13.24
N PHE A 185 2.07 -1.46 13.02
CA PHE A 185 1.50 -1.48 11.67
C PHE A 185 1.83 -0.20 10.89
N ALA A 186 1.77 0.97 11.53
CA ALA A 186 2.13 2.24 10.89
C ALA A 186 3.58 2.24 10.37
N ALA A 187 4.50 1.49 10.97
CA ALA A 187 5.87 1.37 10.46
C ALA A 187 5.94 0.86 9.01
N LEU A 188 4.98 0.03 8.57
CA LEU A 188 4.95 -0.48 7.19
C LEU A 188 4.69 0.63 6.16
N THR A 189 4.11 1.77 6.56
CA THR A 189 3.92 2.90 5.63
C THR A 189 5.23 3.63 5.31
N ALA A 190 6.29 3.39 6.07
CA ALA A 190 7.61 3.98 5.85
C ALA A 190 8.37 3.35 4.66
N LEU A 191 7.82 2.32 4.01
CA LEU A 191 8.37 1.74 2.77
C LEU A 191 8.40 2.77 1.62
N LYS A 192 7.38 3.63 1.54
CA LYS A 192 7.30 4.78 0.62
C LYS A 192 6.63 5.96 1.32
N PRO A 193 7.35 6.68 2.21
CA PRO A 193 6.73 7.64 3.12
C PRO A 193 6.10 8.83 2.38
N HIS A 194 6.61 9.20 1.20
CA HIS A 194 6.10 10.30 0.38
C HIS A 194 4.66 10.07 -0.12
N LEU A 195 4.24 8.82 -0.39
CA LEU A 195 2.87 8.49 -0.83
C LEU A 195 1.82 8.79 0.24
N LEU A 196 2.24 8.83 1.51
CA LEU A 196 1.39 8.95 2.69
C LEU A 196 1.82 10.14 3.56
N ALA A 197 2.33 11.19 2.94
CA ALA A 197 2.89 12.35 3.64
C ALA A 197 1.90 12.99 4.62
N VAL A 198 0.62 13.20 4.21
CA VAL A 198 -0.40 13.77 5.10
C VAL A 198 -0.67 12.85 6.29
N PHE A 199 -0.82 11.54 6.06
CA PHE A 199 -0.94 10.55 7.14
C PHE A 199 0.27 10.60 8.08
N GLY A 200 1.49 10.68 7.55
CA GLY A 200 2.73 10.77 8.33
C GLY A 200 2.78 12.01 9.23
N VAL A 201 2.45 13.19 8.69
CA VAL A 201 2.37 14.44 9.47
C VAL A 201 1.34 14.33 10.58
N LEU A 202 0.17 13.76 10.29
CA LEU A 202 -0.90 13.56 11.28
C LEU A 202 -0.54 12.52 12.34
N LEU A 203 0.22 11.48 11.97
CA LEU A 203 0.74 10.48 12.91
C LEU A 203 1.72 11.13 13.90
N VAL A 204 2.63 11.98 13.41
CA VAL A 204 3.56 12.76 14.24
C VAL A 204 2.80 13.75 15.13
N ALA A 205 1.83 14.48 14.58
CA ALA A 205 0.97 15.38 15.35
C ALA A 205 0.16 14.62 16.42
N GLY A 206 -0.13 13.33 16.21
CA GLY A 206 -0.74 12.45 17.20
C GLY A 206 0.04 12.33 18.52
N ALA A 207 1.35 12.61 18.52
CA ALA A 207 2.22 12.57 19.69
C ALA A 207 1.86 13.61 20.78
N ILE A 208 0.93 14.53 20.52
CA ILE A 208 0.35 15.39 21.57
C ILE A 208 -0.38 14.54 22.64
N THR A 209 -0.94 13.39 22.25
CA THR A 209 -1.63 12.47 23.16
C THR A 209 -0.72 11.36 23.65
N ARG A 210 -0.97 10.83 24.86
CA ARG A 210 -0.22 9.66 25.38
C ARG A 210 -0.33 8.46 24.44
N ARG A 211 -1.53 8.18 23.91
CA ARG A 211 -1.78 7.07 22.96
C ARG A 211 -0.96 7.25 21.68
N GLY A 212 -0.97 8.45 21.10
CA GLY A 212 -0.20 8.76 19.91
C GLY A 212 1.32 8.72 20.13
N ARG A 213 1.83 9.16 21.29
CA ARG A 213 3.26 8.97 21.64
C ARG A 213 3.66 7.51 21.66
N VAL A 214 2.83 6.65 22.25
CA VAL A 214 3.11 5.21 22.30
C VAL A 214 3.08 4.59 20.90
N ALA A 215 2.13 4.99 20.06
CA ALA A 215 2.07 4.53 18.67
C ALA A 215 3.30 5.00 17.87
N LEU A 216 3.64 6.28 17.92
CA LEU A 216 4.80 6.84 17.23
C LEU A 216 6.11 6.19 17.71
N ALA A 217 6.30 6.06 19.02
CA ALA A 217 7.49 5.43 19.59
C ALA A 217 7.62 3.95 19.19
N THR A 218 6.50 3.20 19.17
CA THR A 218 6.54 1.79 18.76
C THR A 218 6.82 1.67 17.25
N GLY A 219 6.22 2.52 16.42
CA GLY A 219 6.51 2.55 14.99
C GLY A 219 7.97 2.92 14.70
N ALA A 220 8.49 3.94 15.38
CA ALA A 220 9.90 4.34 15.28
C ALA A 220 10.84 3.22 15.72
N ALA A 221 10.51 2.49 16.80
CA ALA A 221 11.29 1.34 17.25
C ALA A 221 11.31 0.19 16.23
N VAL A 222 10.18 -0.09 15.57
CA VAL A 222 10.12 -1.09 14.49
C VAL A 222 10.97 -0.66 13.29
N ILE A 223 10.89 0.60 12.87
CA ILE A 223 11.72 1.14 11.78
C ILE A 223 13.20 1.08 12.15
N ALA A 224 13.56 1.44 13.39
CA ALA A 224 14.94 1.37 13.88
C ALA A 224 15.45 -0.06 13.93
N GLY A 225 14.63 -1.03 14.36
CA GLY A 225 14.98 -2.45 14.32
C GLY A 225 15.19 -2.97 12.89
N ALA A 226 14.33 -2.56 11.95
CA ALA A 226 14.48 -2.88 10.54
C ALA A 226 15.76 -2.27 9.93
N LEU A 227 16.07 -1.02 10.28
CA LEU A 227 17.33 -0.39 9.89
C LEU A 227 18.53 -1.14 10.49
N GLY A 228 18.46 -1.52 11.77
CA GLY A 228 19.50 -2.29 12.44
C GLY A 228 19.76 -3.63 11.74
N ALA A 229 18.72 -4.31 11.27
CA ALA A 229 18.87 -5.54 10.48
C ALA A 229 19.60 -5.28 9.15
N ALA A 230 19.24 -4.21 8.42
CA ALA A 230 19.92 -3.83 7.18
C ALA A 230 21.40 -3.49 7.41
N LEU A 231 21.69 -2.71 8.47
CA LEU A 231 23.05 -2.33 8.88
C LEU A 231 23.90 -3.51 9.33
N ALA A 232 23.29 -4.51 9.98
CA ALA A 232 24.01 -5.69 10.42
C ALA A 232 24.56 -6.52 9.25
N ALA A 233 23.85 -6.55 8.11
CA ALA A 233 24.32 -7.17 6.88
C ALA A 233 25.31 -6.27 6.12
N ASN A 234 25.07 -4.95 6.13
CA ASN A 234 25.87 -3.97 5.42
C ASN A 234 25.95 -2.65 6.20
N PRO A 235 27.06 -2.38 6.93
CA PRO A 235 27.22 -1.15 7.71
C PRO A 235 27.23 0.14 6.87
N ALA A 236 27.53 0.05 5.58
CA ALA A 236 27.63 1.20 4.67
C ALA A 236 26.30 1.57 3.99
N VAL A 237 25.22 0.79 4.20
CA VAL A 237 23.96 0.91 3.45
C VAL A 237 23.31 2.29 3.54
N VAL A 238 23.46 2.98 4.67
CA VAL A 238 22.89 4.33 4.85
C VAL A 238 23.67 5.35 4.02
N SER A 239 25.00 5.31 4.04
CA SER A 239 25.83 6.19 3.20
C SER A 239 25.60 5.91 1.72
N GLN A 240 25.46 4.65 1.33
CA GLN A 240 25.15 4.24 -0.05
C GLN A 240 23.81 4.81 -0.53
N PHE A 241 22.75 4.70 0.30
CA PHE A 241 21.45 5.30 -0.02
C PHE A 241 21.52 6.82 -0.17
N VAL A 242 22.23 7.50 0.76
CA VAL A 242 22.36 8.97 0.71
C VAL A 242 23.13 9.40 -0.53
N GLU A 243 24.18 8.68 -0.90
CA GLU A 243 24.96 8.95 -2.11
C GLU A 243 24.09 8.76 -3.36
N ALA A 244 23.43 7.60 -3.50
CA ALA A 244 22.54 7.33 -4.63
C ALA A 244 21.40 8.35 -4.76
N ALA A 245 20.85 8.84 -3.65
CA ALA A 245 19.78 9.82 -3.65
C ALA A 245 20.24 11.25 -4.02
N ARG A 246 21.50 11.61 -3.74
CA ARG A 246 22.06 12.94 -4.02
C ARG A 246 22.78 13.00 -5.35
N HIS A 247 23.52 11.96 -5.69
CA HIS A 247 24.33 11.83 -6.89
C HIS A 247 24.07 10.45 -7.53
N PRO A 248 22.91 10.27 -8.19
CA PRO A 248 22.62 9.02 -8.89
C PRO A 248 23.74 8.67 -9.88
N ALA A 249 24.26 7.44 -9.80
CA ALA A 249 25.28 6.95 -10.71
C ALA A 249 24.76 6.89 -12.17
N PRO A 250 25.64 6.98 -13.19
CA PRO A 250 25.25 6.74 -14.57
C PRO A 250 24.50 5.41 -14.72
N GLY A 251 23.38 5.41 -15.44
CA GLY A 251 22.51 4.23 -15.58
C GLY A 251 21.42 4.09 -14.52
N ALA A 252 21.44 4.89 -13.43
CA ALA A 252 20.34 4.97 -12.47
C ALA A 252 19.39 6.14 -12.82
N PRO A 253 18.13 5.88 -13.24
CA PRO A 253 17.19 6.96 -13.55
C PRO A 253 16.87 7.79 -12.30
N ALA A 254 17.24 9.08 -12.32
CA ALA A 254 16.97 9.99 -11.23
C ALA A 254 15.46 10.20 -11.02
N LEU A 255 15.04 10.40 -9.76
CA LEU A 255 13.64 10.65 -9.39
C LEU A 255 13.02 11.85 -10.14
N SER A 256 13.84 12.85 -10.50
CA SER A 256 13.41 14.03 -11.26
C SER A 256 13.05 13.73 -12.72
N GLY A 257 13.59 12.65 -13.28
CA GLY A 257 13.35 12.20 -14.65
C GLY A 257 12.08 11.36 -14.81
N TRP A 258 11.39 11.00 -13.73
CA TRP A 258 10.17 10.19 -13.81
C TRP A 258 9.00 10.96 -14.41
N VAL A 259 8.32 10.34 -15.37
CA VAL A 259 7.09 10.85 -15.99
C VAL A 259 5.88 10.24 -15.29
N LEU A 260 5.17 11.01 -14.48
CA LEU A 260 4.20 10.46 -13.52
C LEU A 260 2.73 10.71 -13.92
N PRO A 261 1.81 9.76 -13.65
CA PRO A 261 0.37 9.97 -13.76
C PRO A 261 -0.21 10.79 -12.57
N ALA A 262 0.54 11.79 -12.08
CA ALA A 262 0.21 12.54 -10.87
C ALA A 262 -0.01 14.04 -11.17
N PRO A 263 -1.03 14.71 -10.59
CA PRO A 263 -1.25 16.14 -10.80
C PRO A 263 -0.05 17.01 -10.43
N ALA A 264 0.68 16.63 -9.37
CA ALA A 264 1.88 17.34 -8.92
C ALA A 264 3.00 17.37 -9.98
N TYR A 265 3.15 16.29 -10.75
CA TYR A 265 4.11 16.21 -11.85
C TYR A 265 3.72 17.18 -12.98
N TRP A 266 2.46 17.16 -13.41
CA TRP A 266 1.99 18.05 -14.48
C TRP A 266 2.05 19.53 -14.09
N LEU A 267 1.80 19.84 -12.82
CA LEU A 267 2.01 21.18 -12.26
C LEU A 267 3.47 21.65 -12.46
N ARG A 268 4.46 20.79 -12.16
CA ARG A 268 5.87 21.09 -12.40
C ARG A 268 6.15 21.28 -13.89
N VAL A 269 5.69 20.35 -14.73
CA VAL A 269 5.92 20.40 -16.19
C VAL A 269 5.40 21.70 -16.79
N TRP A 270 4.22 22.18 -16.37
CA TRP A 270 3.62 23.39 -16.91
C TRP A 270 4.20 24.70 -16.35
N LEU A 271 4.59 24.73 -15.07
CA LEU A 271 5.03 25.97 -14.42
C LEU A 271 6.55 26.15 -14.39
N ALA A 272 7.29 25.07 -14.17
CA ALA A 272 8.74 25.12 -13.97
C ALA A 272 9.36 23.72 -14.20
N PRO A 273 9.48 23.28 -15.47
CA PRO A 273 9.91 21.92 -15.80
C PRO A 273 11.25 21.55 -15.16
N ASP A 274 12.19 22.49 -15.06
CA ASP A 274 13.54 22.26 -14.50
C ASP A 274 13.61 22.31 -12.97
N ARG A 275 12.52 22.67 -12.29
CA ARG A 275 12.51 22.85 -10.83
C ARG A 275 11.79 21.72 -10.14
N PHE A 276 12.54 20.66 -9.81
CA PHE A 276 12.01 19.46 -9.16
C PHE A 276 11.18 19.76 -7.89
N TRP A 277 11.56 20.77 -7.10
CA TRP A 277 10.84 21.11 -5.87
C TRP A 277 9.39 21.56 -6.08
N VAL A 278 9.00 22.03 -7.28
CA VAL A 278 7.64 22.56 -7.54
C VAL A 278 6.57 21.48 -7.37
N GLN A 279 6.86 20.23 -7.71
CA GLN A 279 5.91 19.12 -7.50
C GLN A 279 5.67 18.81 -6.01
N PHE A 280 6.47 19.35 -5.08
CA PHE A 280 6.25 19.19 -3.63
C PHE A 280 5.24 20.20 -3.07
N VAL A 281 4.92 21.27 -3.81
CA VAL A 281 4.02 22.33 -3.33
C VAL A 281 2.63 21.79 -2.98
N PRO A 282 1.93 21.00 -3.82
CA PRO A 282 0.63 20.45 -3.46
C PRO A 282 0.67 19.57 -2.20
N CYS A 283 1.71 18.74 -2.07
CA CYS A 283 1.93 17.90 -0.91
C CYS A 283 2.11 18.72 0.38
N GLY A 284 2.94 19.78 0.31
CA GLY A 284 3.21 20.66 1.45
C GLY A 284 1.96 21.40 1.91
N LEU A 285 1.18 21.94 0.96
CA LEU A 285 -0.09 22.60 1.24
C LEU A 285 -1.11 21.64 1.86
N ALA A 286 -1.22 20.42 1.33
CA ALA A 286 -2.09 19.39 1.90
C ALA A 286 -1.68 19.01 3.33
N CYS A 287 -0.38 18.84 3.58
CA CYS A 287 0.13 18.56 4.93
C CYS A 287 -0.20 19.69 5.91
N ALA A 288 0.04 20.95 5.53
CA ALA A 288 -0.27 22.12 6.35
C ALA A 288 -1.78 22.24 6.63
N ALA A 289 -2.61 22.09 5.60
CA ALA A 289 -4.06 22.17 5.71
C ALA A 289 -4.63 21.07 6.63
N PHE A 290 -4.17 19.83 6.49
CA PHE A 290 -4.63 18.73 7.34
C PHE A 290 -4.09 18.81 8.76
N LEU A 291 -2.89 19.33 8.96
CA LEU A 291 -2.38 19.62 10.30
C LEU A 291 -3.26 20.67 10.99
N ALA A 292 -3.57 21.79 10.31
CA ALA A 292 -4.49 22.80 10.82
C ALA A 292 -5.88 22.21 11.10
N TYR A 293 -6.42 21.41 10.18
CA TYR A 293 -7.69 20.71 10.35
C TYR A 293 -7.69 19.77 11.56
N ARG A 294 -6.60 19.01 11.77
CA ARG A 294 -6.42 18.13 12.93
C ARG A 294 -6.37 18.90 14.24
N LEU A 295 -5.66 20.02 14.28
CA LEU A 295 -5.55 20.87 15.45
C LEU A 295 -6.90 21.52 15.77
N TRP A 296 -7.62 21.99 14.76
CA TRP A 296 -8.96 22.55 14.89
C TRP A 296 -9.98 21.52 15.40
N ARG A 297 -9.92 20.27 14.92
CA ARG A 297 -10.78 19.18 15.41
C ARG A 297 -10.48 18.79 16.86
N GLY A 298 -9.25 19.02 17.34
CA GLY A 298 -8.84 18.75 18.72
C GLY A 298 -9.15 17.31 19.14
N ASP A 299 -9.92 17.16 20.23
CA ASP A 299 -10.34 15.87 20.78
C ASP A 299 -11.45 15.18 19.98
N ARG A 300 -12.11 15.90 19.05
CA ARG A 300 -13.13 15.31 18.15
C ARG A 300 -12.52 14.55 16.98
N TRP A 301 -11.19 14.48 16.88
CA TRP A 301 -10.50 13.75 15.83
C TRP A 301 -10.73 12.25 15.97
N ASP A 302 -11.24 11.63 14.91
CA ASP A 302 -11.44 10.17 14.83
C ASP A 302 -10.76 9.63 13.57
N TRP A 303 -9.72 8.82 13.77
CA TRP A 303 -9.00 8.17 12.68
C TRP A 303 -9.89 7.36 11.75
N ALA A 304 -10.88 6.63 12.29
CA ALA A 304 -11.74 5.81 11.45
C ALA A 304 -12.62 6.67 10.53
N ARG A 305 -13.05 7.84 11.00
CA ARG A 305 -13.85 8.78 10.23
C ARG A 305 -13.02 9.54 9.19
N GLU A 306 -11.83 10.02 9.57
CA GLU A 306 -11.02 10.89 8.71
C GLU A 306 -10.12 10.10 7.75
N ALA A 307 -9.87 8.81 8.00
CA ALA A 307 -8.94 7.96 7.22
C ALA A 307 -9.19 7.96 5.69
N PRO A 308 -10.42 7.78 5.18
CA PRO A 308 -10.68 7.81 3.74
C PRO A 308 -10.19 9.10 3.09
N LEU A 309 -10.46 10.24 3.72
CA LEU A 309 -10.08 11.56 3.21
C LEU A 309 -8.57 11.78 3.32
N VAL A 310 -7.96 11.46 4.46
CA VAL A 310 -6.51 11.58 4.68
C VAL A 310 -5.71 10.78 3.64
N VAL A 311 -6.12 9.53 3.38
CA VAL A 311 -5.43 8.67 2.39
C VAL A 311 -5.67 9.16 0.97
N THR A 312 -6.91 9.56 0.63
CA THR A 312 -7.23 10.11 -0.68
C THR A 312 -6.37 11.34 -1.00
N VAL A 313 -6.32 12.31 -0.08
CA VAL A 313 -5.52 13.52 -0.27
C VAL A 313 -4.04 13.17 -0.36
N SER A 314 -3.52 12.32 0.52
CA SER A 314 -2.10 11.90 0.48
C SER A 314 -1.69 11.37 -0.89
N VAL A 315 -2.49 10.45 -1.45
CA VAL A 315 -2.20 9.81 -2.73
C VAL A 315 -2.32 10.80 -3.89
N LEU A 316 -3.37 11.64 -3.91
CA LEU A 316 -3.58 12.60 -4.99
C LEU A 316 -2.57 13.76 -5.00
N THR A 317 -2.01 14.10 -3.83
CA THR A 317 -1.03 15.17 -3.70
C THR A 317 0.40 14.65 -3.53
N THR A 318 0.66 13.37 -3.79
CA THR A 318 2.02 12.81 -3.67
C THR A 318 2.97 13.56 -4.61
N PRO A 319 4.18 13.95 -4.15
CA PRO A 319 5.10 14.72 -4.98
C PRO A 319 5.74 13.88 -6.08
N TYR A 320 5.95 12.59 -5.84
CA TYR A 320 6.42 11.62 -6.84
C TYR A 320 5.89 10.22 -6.52
N GLY A 321 6.16 9.24 -7.39
CA GLY A 321 5.50 7.94 -7.34
C GLY A 321 4.03 8.08 -7.73
N GLY A 322 3.14 7.36 -7.06
CA GLY A 322 1.69 7.46 -7.31
C GLY A 322 1.29 6.79 -8.62
N TRP A 323 2.05 5.79 -9.04
CA TRP A 323 1.77 4.99 -10.22
C TRP A 323 0.49 4.16 -10.04
N ILE A 324 -0.01 3.56 -11.11
CA ILE A 324 -1.24 2.75 -11.08
C ILE A 324 -1.20 1.63 -10.02
N PHE A 325 -0.03 1.03 -9.76
CA PHE A 325 0.16 0.02 -8.70
C PHE A 325 0.15 0.62 -7.28
N ASP A 326 0.50 1.89 -7.12
CA ASP A 326 0.43 2.60 -5.84
C ASP A 326 -1.02 2.96 -5.46
N LEU A 327 -1.94 2.98 -6.43
CA LEU A 327 -3.36 3.22 -6.20
C LEU A 327 -4.01 2.17 -5.31
N THR A 328 -3.34 1.04 -5.04
CA THR A 328 -3.70 0.07 -3.99
C THR A 328 -4.07 0.76 -2.67
N LEU A 329 -3.41 1.87 -2.32
CA LEU A 329 -3.72 2.65 -1.11
C LEU A 329 -5.15 3.22 -1.10
N LEU A 330 -5.72 3.49 -2.28
CA LEU A 330 -7.11 3.94 -2.43
C LEU A 330 -8.15 2.85 -2.10
N LEU A 331 -7.72 1.62 -1.79
CA LEU A 331 -8.62 0.64 -1.16
C LEU A 331 -9.15 1.14 0.18
N VAL A 332 -8.48 2.07 0.87
CA VAL A 332 -9.02 2.67 2.10
C VAL A 332 -10.37 3.37 1.86
N PRO A 333 -10.46 4.42 1.00
CA PRO A 333 -11.75 5.04 0.68
C PRO A 333 -12.71 4.12 -0.08
N VAL A 334 -12.23 3.22 -0.94
CA VAL A 334 -13.09 2.28 -1.70
C VAL A 334 -13.78 1.28 -0.75
N VAL A 335 -13.06 0.71 0.22
CA VAL A 335 -13.65 -0.18 1.22
C VAL A 335 -14.60 0.58 2.16
N ALA A 336 -14.28 1.84 2.50
CA ALA A 336 -15.19 2.69 3.27
C ALA A 336 -16.51 2.93 2.53
N ALA A 337 -16.46 3.21 1.22
CA ALA A 337 -17.66 3.39 0.40
C ALA A 337 -18.46 2.09 0.28
N ALA A 338 -17.79 0.97 0.01
CA ALA A 338 -18.42 -0.35 -0.06
C ALA A 338 -19.13 -0.73 1.26
N ALA A 339 -18.49 -0.48 2.40
CA ALA A 339 -19.11 -0.72 3.71
C ALA A 339 -20.42 0.06 3.87
N ARG A 340 -20.46 1.33 3.46
CA ARG A 340 -21.68 2.15 3.53
C ARG A 340 -22.80 1.67 2.60
N PHE A 341 -22.48 1.18 1.41
CA PHE A 341 -23.48 0.59 0.51
C PHE A 341 -24.08 -0.70 1.07
N VAL A 342 -23.26 -1.52 1.74
CA VAL A 342 -23.75 -2.75 2.38
C VAL A 342 -24.57 -2.44 3.63
N ASP A 343 -24.12 -1.51 4.47
CA ASP A 343 -24.81 -1.13 5.72
C ASP A 343 -26.19 -0.50 5.46
N THR A 344 -26.38 0.17 4.32
CA THR A 344 -27.67 0.73 3.90
C THR A 344 -28.62 -0.29 3.25
N ASN A 345 -28.27 -1.59 3.31
CA ASN A 345 -28.97 -2.71 2.69
C ASN A 345 -29.23 -2.54 1.18
N ARG A 346 -28.37 -1.79 0.49
CA ARG A 346 -28.45 -1.57 -0.95
C ARG A 346 -27.56 -2.56 -1.69
N ALA A 347 -27.89 -3.85 -1.59
CA ALA A 347 -27.11 -4.92 -2.23
C ALA A 347 -26.89 -4.67 -3.73
N GLY A 348 -27.90 -4.15 -4.45
CA GLY A 348 -27.75 -3.75 -5.85
C GLY A 348 -26.73 -2.63 -6.07
N ALA A 349 -26.70 -1.60 -5.21
CA ALA A 349 -25.72 -0.53 -5.29
C ALA A 349 -24.30 -1.02 -4.94
N ALA A 350 -24.17 -1.91 -3.95
CA ALA A 350 -22.89 -2.53 -3.62
C ALA A 350 -22.36 -3.40 -4.78
N THR A 351 -23.22 -4.19 -5.43
CA THR A 351 -22.87 -4.96 -6.64
C THR A 351 -22.47 -4.03 -7.78
N ALA A 352 -23.27 -3.00 -8.07
CA ALA A 352 -22.97 -2.04 -9.13
C ALA A 352 -21.65 -1.31 -8.88
N PHE A 353 -21.35 -0.95 -7.62
CA PHE A 353 -20.08 -0.35 -7.23
C PHE A 353 -18.90 -1.31 -7.48
N VAL A 354 -18.99 -2.56 -7.02
CA VAL A 354 -17.93 -3.57 -7.24
C VAL A 354 -17.74 -3.85 -8.73
N ALA A 355 -18.83 -3.98 -9.49
CA ALA A 355 -18.79 -4.16 -10.94
C ALA A 355 -18.18 -2.95 -11.66
N GLY A 356 -18.49 -1.73 -11.21
CA GLY A 356 -17.90 -0.50 -11.73
C GLY A 356 -16.39 -0.44 -11.51
N GLN A 357 -15.92 -0.80 -10.31
CA GLN A 357 -14.47 -0.93 -10.03
C GLN A 357 -13.82 -1.99 -10.92
N ALA A 358 -14.48 -3.14 -11.12
CA ALA A 358 -13.99 -4.20 -12.00
C ALA A 358 -13.92 -3.74 -13.46
N ALA A 359 -14.89 -2.94 -13.94
CA ALA A 359 -14.88 -2.37 -15.28
C ALA A 359 -13.71 -1.40 -15.49
N VAL A 360 -13.41 -0.55 -14.49
CA VAL A 360 -12.21 0.31 -14.52
C VAL A 360 -10.95 -0.53 -14.62
N THR A 361 -10.82 -1.57 -13.80
CA THR A 361 -9.69 -2.52 -13.87
C THR A 361 -9.57 -3.14 -15.26
N ALA A 362 -10.65 -3.70 -15.80
CA ALA A 362 -10.66 -4.31 -17.12
C ALA A 362 -10.26 -3.31 -18.22
N ALA A 363 -10.74 -2.06 -18.15
CA ALA A 363 -10.38 -1.01 -19.09
C ALA A 363 -8.86 -0.72 -19.08
N THR A 364 -8.19 -0.76 -17.91
CA THR A 364 -6.74 -0.55 -17.85
C THR A 364 -5.93 -1.67 -18.51
N PHE A 365 -6.43 -2.91 -18.52
CA PHE A 365 -5.80 -4.02 -19.22
C PHE A 365 -6.17 -4.11 -20.70
N ALA A 366 -7.35 -3.63 -21.08
CA ALA A 366 -7.78 -3.54 -22.47
C ALA A 366 -7.06 -2.42 -23.22
N TRP A 367 -6.62 -1.38 -22.52
CA TRP A 367 -5.90 -0.26 -23.10
C TRP A 367 -4.38 -0.43 -22.94
N SER A 368 -3.66 -0.56 -24.05
CA SER A 368 -2.19 -0.59 -24.13
C SER A 368 -1.58 0.82 -24.02
N GLY A 369 -1.66 1.43 -22.84
CA GLY A 369 -1.05 2.73 -22.54
C GLY A 369 0.27 2.62 -21.78
N GLU A 370 1.11 3.65 -21.88
CA GLU A 370 2.24 3.83 -20.95
C GLU A 370 1.74 4.20 -19.55
N LEU A 371 2.56 4.00 -18.52
CA LEU A 371 2.12 4.15 -17.12
C LEU A 371 1.57 5.55 -16.79
N GLN A 372 2.11 6.60 -17.39
CA GLN A 372 1.66 7.98 -17.22
C GLN A 372 0.29 8.26 -17.85
N ALA A 373 -0.17 7.41 -18.78
CA ALA A 373 -1.49 7.55 -19.42
C ALA A 373 -2.64 7.21 -18.46
N TYR A 374 -2.37 6.53 -17.35
CA TYR A 374 -3.37 6.10 -16.37
C TYR A 374 -3.76 7.17 -15.33
N TRP A 375 -3.49 8.47 -15.60
CA TRP A 375 -3.85 9.58 -14.71
C TRP A 375 -5.35 9.66 -14.37
N TRP A 376 -6.22 9.13 -15.24
CA TRP A 376 -7.67 9.11 -15.08
C TRP A 376 -8.17 8.05 -14.09
N VAL A 377 -7.37 7.03 -13.78
CA VAL A 377 -7.82 5.86 -13.00
C VAL A 377 -8.17 6.24 -11.57
N ALA A 378 -7.32 7.02 -10.91
CA ALA A 378 -7.55 7.49 -9.54
C ALA A 378 -8.84 8.32 -9.41
N PRO A 379 -9.06 9.40 -10.20
CA PRO A 379 -10.30 10.18 -10.11
C PRO A 379 -11.53 9.34 -10.45
N THR A 380 -11.49 8.47 -11.47
CA THR A 380 -12.63 7.60 -11.80
C THR A 380 -13.01 6.67 -10.64
N ALA A 381 -12.02 6.01 -10.02
CA ALA A 381 -12.28 5.13 -8.88
C ALA A 381 -12.85 5.88 -7.66
N LEU A 382 -12.37 7.11 -7.41
CA LEU A 382 -12.83 7.95 -6.30
C LEU A 382 -14.20 8.58 -6.54
N VAL A 383 -14.52 8.99 -7.77
CA VAL A 383 -15.85 9.52 -8.13
C VAL A 383 -16.94 8.49 -7.83
N MET A 384 -16.69 7.21 -8.08
CA MET A 384 -17.61 6.12 -7.73
C MET A 384 -17.86 5.99 -6.23
N CYS A 385 -16.99 6.55 -5.37
CA CYS A 385 -17.18 6.56 -3.92
C CYS A 385 -18.08 7.71 -3.44
N LEU A 386 -18.32 8.75 -4.25
CA LEU A 386 -19.09 9.95 -3.87
C LEU A 386 -20.55 9.64 -3.45
N PRO A 387 -21.30 8.73 -4.11
CA PRO A 387 -22.67 8.43 -3.69
C PRO A 387 -22.75 7.86 -2.26
N ALA A 388 -21.68 7.21 -1.78
CA ALA A 388 -21.60 6.74 -0.40
C ALA A 388 -21.42 7.90 0.61
N LEU A 389 -20.89 9.05 0.18
CA LEU A 389 -20.70 10.24 1.03
C LEU A 389 -21.99 11.06 1.18
N GLY A 390 -22.77 11.21 0.11
CA GLY A 390 -24.04 11.98 0.09
C GLY A 390 -25.22 11.29 0.77
N SER A 391 -25.06 10.04 1.22
CA SER A 391 -26.07 9.28 1.93
C SER A 391 -26.07 9.64 3.43
N THR A 392 -26.51 10.85 3.78
CA THR A 392 -26.97 11.18 5.15
C THR A 392 -28.43 10.73 5.28
N PRO A 393 -28.80 9.97 6.34
CA PRO A 393 -30.20 9.65 6.60
C PRO A 393 -31.00 10.94 6.78
N GLY A 394 -32.14 11.02 6.10
CA GLY A 394 -33.00 12.20 6.08
C GLY A 394 -33.38 12.66 7.48
N THR A 395 -33.43 13.99 7.63
CA THR A 395 -34.26 14.65 8.65
C THR A 395 -35.65 14.02 8.65
N PRO A 396 -36.22 13.64 9.81
CA PRO A 396 -37.59 13.19 9.87
C PRO A 396 -38.47 14.30 9.30
N SER A 397 -39.25 14.00 8.27
CA SER A 397 -40.41 14.80 7.93
C SER A 397 -41.28 14.85 9.17
N GLY A 398 -41.34 16.01 9.82
CA GLY A 398 -42.26 16.24 10.92
C GLY A 398 -43.67 16.00 10.39
N ASP A 399 -44.30 14.93 10.88
CA ASP A 399 -45.74 14.78 10.79
C ASP A 399 -46.37 16.00 11.44
N ARG A 400 -47.03 16.81 10.62
CA ARG A 400 -48.12 17.67 11.07
C ARG A 400 -49.35 16.79 11.05
N SER A 401 -49.81 16.36 12.22
CA SER A 401 -51.23 16.19 12.50
C SER A 401 -51.59 16.93 13.77
#